data_AF-A0A5E4Q7B0-F1
#
_entry.id   AF-A0A5E4Q7B0-F1
#
_cell.length_a   1.000
_cell.length_b   1.000
_cell.length_c   1.000
_cell.angle_alpha   90.00
_cell.angle_beta   90.00
_cell.angle_gamma   90.00
#
_symmetry.space_group_name_H-M   'P 1'
#
loop_
_entity.id
_entity.type
_entity.pdbx_description
1 polymer ?
#
loop_
_entity_poly.entity_id
_entity_poly.type
_entity_poly.pdbx_seq_one_letter_code
_entity_poly.pdbx_strand_id
1 'polypeptide(L)'
;MPWIIECLSTAFFTFIFLEFPWYWGLHLGAILSSVSPAVVVPTLVELDARGFGTKNKIAHLVGNAGGLDTAFTEGMFGVINSAIFYQSAPEYRIVKALLAIFVGIGLGVVWGFLADILPEHNDIYAPTIRSLHIFSAATRWSRRGWAINKNPVSEVYKLLWTLFEPMLAIEFGYILACIFSALFLRLLTAFLIALANELSVKERWR
;
A
#
# COMPACT_ATOMS: atom_id res chain seq x y z
N MET A 1 -8.85 10.90 2.02
CA MET A 1 -8.38 9.54 1.68
C MET A 1 -8.91 8.59 2.73
N PRO A 2 -9.80 7.64 2.39
CA PRO A 2 -10.33 6.66 3.33
C PRO A 2 -9.23 5.94 4.14
N TRP A 3 -8.07 5.71 3.51
CA TRP A 3 -6.87 5.15 4.11
C TRP A 3 -6.45 5.76 5.47
N ILE A 4 -6.49 7.09 5.64
CA ILE A 4 -6.05 7.73 6.91
C ILE A 4 -6.99 7.35 8.05
N ILE A 5 -8.30 7.40 7.78
CA ILE A 5 -9.34 7.07 8.77
C ILE A 5 -9.23 5.59 9.13
N GLU A 6 -9.06 4.72 8.13
CA GLU A 6 -8.84 3.29 8.32
C GLU A 6 -7.59 3.03 9.16
N CYS A 7 -6.45 3.60 8.80
CA CYS A 7 -5.18 3.43 9.50
C CYS A 7 -5.25 3.88 10.96
N LEU A 8 -5.83 5.05 11.23
CA LEU A 8 -5.98 5.57 12.58
C LEU A 8 -6.98 4.75 13.40
N SER A 9 -8.07 4.29 12.78
CA SER A 9 -9.05 3.44 13.45
C SER A 9 -8.48 2.07 13.81
N THR A 10 -7.70 1.46 12.91
CA THR A 10 -6.98 0.22 13.20
C THR A 10 -5.96 0.43 14.30
N ALA A 11 -5.17 1.51 14.25
CA ALA A 11 -4.23 1.84 15.32
C ALA A 11 -4.93 1.98 16.68
N PHE A 12 -6.08 2.66 16.71
CA PHE A 12 -6.91 2.80 17.91
C PHE A 12 -7.43 1.46 18.44
N PHE A 13 -7.96 0.59 17.58
CA PHE A 13 -8.44 -0.73 18.00
C PHE A 13 -7.32 -1.66 18.43
N THR A 14 -6.15 -1.60 17.79
CA THR A 14 -4.98 -2.38 18.21
C THR A 14 -4.46 -1.92 19.57
N PHE A 15 -4.57 -0.62 19.88
CA PHE A 15 -4.24 -0.10 21.20
C PHE A 15 -5.22 -0.61 22.27
N ILE A 16 -6.53 -0.67 21.96
CA ILE A 16 -7.56 -1.10 22.92
C ILE A 16 -7.58 -2.62 23.12
N PHE A 17 -7.56 -3.39 22.04
CA PHE A 17 -7.76 -4.85 22.11
C PHE A 17 -6.48 -5.65 22.31
N LEU A 18 -5.35 -5.14 21.80
CA LEU A 18 -4.06 -5.85 21.83
C LEU A 18 -3.07 -5.18 22.77
N GLU A 19 -3.44 -4.06 23.41
CA GLU A 19 -2.58 -3.23 24.28
C GLU A 19 -1.26 -2.83 23.57
N PHE A 20 -1.28 -2.76 22.24
CA PHE A 20 -0.10 -2.45 21.45
C PHE A 20 0.28 -0.98 21.59
N PRO A 21 1.58 -0.65 21.73
CA PRO A 21 2.04 0.72 21.64
C PRO A 21 1.62 1.39 20.33
N TRP A 22 1.30 2.68 20.38
CA TRP A 22 0.80 3.46 19.24
C TRP A 22 1.63 3.32 17.96
N TYR A 23 2.96 3.23 18.06
CA TYR A 23 3.83 3.08 16.90
C TYR A 23 3.67 1.73 16.21
N TRP A 24 3.43 0.64 16.96
CA TRP A 24 3.10 -0.67 16.40
C TRP A 24 1.69 -0.70 15.82
N GLY A 25 0.73 -0.06 16.50
CA GLY A 25 -0.63 0.07 15.99
C GLY A 25 -0.71 0.86 14.69
N LEU A 26 0.04 1.97 14.56
CA LEU A 26 0.16 2.75 13.33
C LEU A 26 0.88 1.96 12.22
N HIS A 27 1.89 1.17 12.58
CA HIS A 27 2.59 0.32 11.60
C HIS A 27 1.65 -0.74 11.01
N LEU A 28 0.92 -1.45 11.88
CA LEU A 28 -0.07 -2.45 11.49
C LEU A 28 -1.24 -1.83 10.73
N GLY A 29 -1.72 -0.66 11.18
CA GLY A 29 -2.78 0.09 10.52
C GLY A 29 -2.42 0.52 9.10
N ALA A 30 -1.18 0.96 8.86
CA ALA A 30 -0.71 1.32 7.53
C ALA A 30 -0.75 0.10 6.58
N ILE A 31 -0.27 -1.06 7.04
CA ILE A 31 -0.27 -2.31 6.26
C ILE A 31 -1.70 -2.76 5.94
N LEU A 32 -2.60 -2.76 6.94
CA LEU A 32 -3.96 -3.26 6.79
C LEU A 32 -4.87 -2.33 5.98
N SER A 33 -4.57 -1.02 5.95
CA SER A 33 -5.37 -0.05 5.19
C SER A 33 -5.07 -0.05 3.70
N SER A 34 -3.91 -0.59 3.30
CA SER A 34 -3.47 -0.66 1.90
C SER A 34 -4.42 -1.48 1.01
N VAL A 35 -4.66 -0.99 -0.19
CA VAL A 35 -5.49 -1.63 -1.23
C VAL A 35 -4.62 -1.92 -2.44
N SER A 36 -4.59 -3.19 -2.87
CA SER A 36 -3.84 -3.55 -4.07
C SER A 36 -4.62 -3.23 -5.36
N PRO A 37 -4.17 -2.30 -6.21
CA PRO A 37 -4.82 -2.02 -7.49
C PRO A 37 -4.75 -3.22 -8.43
N ALA A 38 -3.75 -4.10 -8.31
CA ALA A 38 -3.60 -5.29 -9.14
C ALA A 38 -4.78 -6.27 -9.02
N VAL A 39 -5.48 -6.26 -7.88
CA VAL A 39 -6.65 -7.12 -7.64
C VAL A 39 -7.95 -6.41 -8.00
N VAL A 40 -8.06 -5.12 -7.72
CA VAL A 40 -9.33 -4.38 -7.85
C VAL A 40 -9.52 -3.80 -9.27
N VAL A 41 -8.45 -3.34 -9.91
CA VAL A 41 -8.52 -2.67 -11.22
C VAL A 41 -9.03 -3.59 -12.34
N PRO A 42 -8.60 -4.86 -12.47
CA PRO A 42 -9.11 -5.74 -13.53
C PRO A 42 -10.64 -5.91 -13.48
N THR A 43 -11.20 -6.10 -12.28
CA THR A 43 -12.65 -6.21 -12.09
C THR A 43 -13.38 -4.92 -12.47
N LEU A 44 -12.81 -3.76 -12.15
CA LEU A 44 -13.41 -2.48 -12.52
C LEU A 44 -13.34 -2.20 -14.02
N VAL A 45 -12.28 -2.63 -14.69
CA VAL A 45 -12.16 -2.54 -16.16
C VAL A 45 -13.20 -3.44 -16.83
N GLU A 46 -13.46 -4.64 -16.29
CA GLU A 46 -14.51 -5.51 -16.80
C GLU A 46 -15.91 -4.90 -16.60
N LEU A 47 -16.16 -4.26 -15.46
CA LEU A 47 -17.42 -3.54 -15.20
C LEU A 47 -17.60 -2.33 -16.13
N ASP A 48 -16.53 -1.59 -16.39
CA ASP A 48 -16.53 -0.48 -17.34
C ASP A 48 -16.85 -0.96 -18.77
N ALA A 49 -16.28 -2.09 -19.19
CA ALA A 49 -16.60 -2.72 -20.48
C ALA A 49 -18.08 -3.16 -20.59
N ARG A 50 -18.73 -3.45 -19.46
CA ARG A 50 -20.17 -3.75 -19.37
C ARG A 50 -21.05 -2.49 -19.26
N GLY A 51 -20.45 -1.29 -19.26
CA GLY A 51 -21.15 -0.01 -19.20
C GLY A 51 -21.43 0.53 -17.80
N PHE A 52 -20.91 -0.11 -16.74
CA PHE A 52 -21.08 0.37 -15.36
C PHE A 52 -19.99 1.38 -14.98
N GLY A 53 -20.37 2.57 -14.50
CA GLY A 53 -19.41 3.55 -13.98
C GLY A 53 -18.57 4.29 -15.03
N THR A 54 -18.88 4.13 -16.31
CA THR A 54 -18.12 4.70 -17.43
C THR A 54 -18.21 6.23 -17.49
N LYS A 55 -19.37 6.81 -17.14
CA LYS A 55 -19.57 8.26 -17.13
C LYS A 55 -18.63 8.98 -16.16
N ASN A 56 -18.43 8.39 -14.97
CA ASN A 56 -17.58 8.93 -13.93
C ASN A 56 -16.15 8.37 -13.97
N LYS A 57 -15.82 7.55 -14.98
CA LYS A 57 -14.51 6.88 -15.15
C LYS A 57 -14.03 6.20 -13.87
N ILE A 58 -14.93 5.47 -13.20
CA ILE A 58 -14.68 4.88 -11.87
C ILE A 58 -13.45 3.96 -11.90
N ALA A 59 -13.27 3.17 -12.96
CA ALA A 59 -12.10 2.30 -13.11
C ALA A 59 -10.77 3.07 -13.07
N HIS A 60 -10.68 4.20 -13.78
CA HIS A 60 -9.49 5.06 -13.76
C HIS A 60 -9.32 5.78 -12.42
N LEU A 61 -10.40 6.29 -11.83
CA LEU A 61 -10.37 6.97 -10.54
C LEU A 61 -9.85 6.04 -9.43
N VAL A 62 -10.40 4.83 -9.35
CA VAL A 62 -10.00 3.83 -8.35
C VAL A 62 -8.60 3.31 -8.63
N GLY A 63 -8.20 3.12 -9.89
CA GLY A 63 -6.83 2.75 -10.24
C GLY A 63 -5.80 3.77 -9.77
N ASN A 64 -6.06 5.06 -10.03
CA ASN A 64 -5.19 6.15 -9.58
C ASN A 64 -5.18 6.28 -8.05
N ALA A 65 -6.35 6.17 -7.41
CA ALA A 65 -6.47 6.20 -5.95
C ALA A 65 -5.72 5.04 -5.29
N GLY A 66 -5.85 3.82 -5.83
CA GLY A 66 -5.15 2.62 -5.34
C GLY A 66 -3.63 2.69 -5.52
N GLY A 67 -3.16 3.26 -6.63
CA GLY A 67 -1.72 3.52 -6.82
C GLY A 67 -1.16 4.51 -5.80
N LEU A 68 -1.90 5.60 -5.53
CA LEU A 68 -1.53 6.59 -4.53
C LEU A 68 -1.55 5.98 -3.12
N ASP A 69 -2.59 5.21 -2.79
CA ASP A 69 -2.74 4.47 -1.54
C ASP A 69 -1.57 3.52 -1.27
N THR A 70 -1.15 2.76 -2.28
CA THR A 70 0.03 1.87 -2.19
C THR A 70 1.30 2.69 -1.91
N ALA A 71 1.52 3.81 -2.61
CA ALA A 71 2.70 4.65 -2.41
C ALA A 71 2.74 5.29 -1.01
N PHE A 72 1.59 5.77 -0.51
CA PHE A 72 1.48 6.32 0.84
C PHE A 72 1.73 5.25 1.91
N THR A 73 1.18 4.05 1.73
CA THR A 73 1.41 2.92 2.63
C THR A 73 2.90 2.58 2.71
N GLU A 74 3.56 2.37 1.58
CA GLU A 74 4.99 2.00 1.54
C GLU A 74 5.87 3.10 2.14
N GLY A 75 5.57 4.37 1.87
CA GLY A 75 6.27 5.50 2.47
C GLY A 75 6.14 5.53 4.00
N MET A 76 4.92 5.39 4.51
CA MET A 76 4.64 5.38 5.95
C MET A 76 5.21 4.14 6.64
N PHE A 77 5.10 2.97 6.00
CA PHE A 77 5.72 1.73 6.46
C PHE A 77 7.24 1.91 6.61
N GLY A 78 7.92 2.45 5.60
CA GLY A 78 9.36 2.69 5.64
C GLY A 78 9.80 3.65 6.75
N VAL A 79 9.06 4.76 6.95
CA VAL A 79 9.35 5.73 8.01
C VAL A 79 9.13 5.12 9.40
N ILE A 80 7.99 4.48 9.63
CA ILE A 80 7.66 3.86 10.92
C ILE A 80 8.62 2.70 11.21
N ASN A 81 8.94 1.87 10.22
CA ASN A 81 9.91 0.79 10.37
C ASN A 81 11.30 1.32 10.74
N SER A 82 11.77 2.36 10.05
CA SER A 82 13.05 3.01 10.41
C SER A 82 13.01 3.65 11.80
N ALA A 83 11.84 4.07 12.27
CA ALA A 83 11.66 4.60 13.61
C ALA A 83 11.71 3.51 14.69
N ILE A 84 11.16 2.32 14.43
CA ILE A 84 11.10 1.24 15.41
C ILE A 84 12.46 0.55 15.58
N PHE A 85 13.11 0.20 14.47
CA PHE A 85 14.28 -0.69 14.50
C PHE A 85 15.63 0.02 14.48
N TYR A 86 15.68 1.30 14.11
CA TYR A 86 16.92 2.06 14.01
C TYR A 86 17.09 3.00 15.20
N GLN A 87 17.86 2.56 16.20
CA GLN A 87 18.22 3.40 17.34
C GLN A 87 19.23 4.46 16.91
N SER A 88 18.72 5.64 16.58
CA SER A 88 19.48 6.82 16.19
C SER A 88 18.82 8.06 16.79
N ALA A 89 19.59 9.14 16.88
CA ALA A 89 19.10 10.40 17.43
C ALA A 89 17.82 10.86 16.70
N PRO A 90 16.83 11.43 17.40
CA PRO A 90 15.53 11.77 16.82
C PRO A 90 15.64 12.72 15.63
N GLU A 91 16.63 13.61 15.64
CA GLU A 91 16.90 14.55 14.53
C GLU A 91 17.28 13.80 13.26
N TYR A 92 18.18 12.81 13.38
CA TYR A 92 18.60 11.98 12.24
C TYR A 92 17.43 11.20 11.65
N ARG A 93 16.51 10.72 12.49
CA ARG A 93 15.33 9.96 12.05
C ARG A 93 14.36 10.82 11.24
N ILE A 94 14.12 12.05 11.67
CA ILE A 94 13.24 13.00 10.96
C ILE A 94 13.88 13.40 9.62
N VAL A 95 15.17 13.74 9.61
CA VAL A 95 15.88 14.10 8.37
C VAL A 95 15.88 12.93 7.39
N LYS A 96 16.15 11.71 7.85
CA LYS A 96 16.12 10.50 7.02
C LYS A 96 14.72 10.23 6.46
N ALA A 97 13.66 10.41 7.25
CA ALA A 97 12.29 10.24 6.80
C ALA A 97 11.92 11.24 5.70
N LEU A 98 12.24 12.53 5.89
CA LEU A 98 12.01 13.56 4.88
C LEU A 98 12.84 13.30 3.62
N LEU A 99 14.11 12.96 3.76
CA LEU A 99 14.99 12.62 2.64
C LEU A 99 14.46 11.44 1.85
N ALA A 100 13.96 10.39 2.53
CA ALA A 100 13.39 9.21 1.87
C ALA A 100 12.18 9.57 0.99
N ILE A 101 11.33 10.51 1.43
CA ILE A 101 10.18 10.98 0.64
C ILE A 101 10.68 11.70 -0.63
N PHE A 102 11.58 12.68 -0.50
CA PHE A 102 12.05 13.44 -1.66
C PHE A 102 12.88 12.60 -2.64
N VAL A 103 13.76 11.75 -2.12
CA VAL A 103 14.55 10.81 -2.95
C VAL A 103 13.63 9.79 -3.62
N GLY A 104 12.61 9.29 -2.91
CA GLY A 104 11.62 8.39 -3.47
C GLY A 104 10.85 9.01 -4.64
N ILE A 105 10.37 10.26 -4.46
CA ILE A 105 9.70 11.02 -5.53
C ILE A 105 10.66 11.25 -6.70
N GLY A 106 11.89 11.71 -6.44
CA GLY A 106 12.87 12.00 -7.48
C GLY A 106 13.22 10.77 -8.31
N LEU A 107 13.53 9.64 -7.65
CA LEU A 107 13.79 8.37 -8.33
C LEU A 107 12.56 7.86 -9.08
N GLY A 108 11.36 8.03 -8.52
CA GLY A 108 10.11 7.66 -9.17
C GLY A 108 9.86 8.44 -10.45
N VAL A 109 10.08 9.76 -10.43
CA VAL A 109 9.95 10.62 -11.62
C VAL A 109 10.97 10.22 -12.68
N VAL A 110 12.25 10.04 -12.30
CA VAL A 110 13.30 9.61 -13.23
C VAL A 110 12.95 8.26 -13.86
N TRP A 111 12.47 7.31 -13.07
CA TRP A 111 12.05 6.00 -13.57
C TRP A 111 10.83 6.09 -14.48
N GLY A 112 9.88 6.98 -14.17
CA GLY A 112 8.72 7.26 -15.01
C GLY A 112 9.12 7.79 -16.39
N PHE A 113 10.04 8.75 -16.45
CA PHE A 113 10.59 9.25 -17.72
C PHE A 113 11.34 8.16 -18.50
N LEU A 114 12.14 7.32 -17.83
CA LEU A 114 12.82 6.21 -18.49
C LEU A 114 11.81 5.20 -19.10
N ALA A 115 10.73 4.89 -18.37
CA ALA A 115 9.68 3.99 -18.84
C ALA A 115 8.85 4.57 -20.00
N ASP A 116 8.82 5.89 -20.16
CA ASP A 116 8.18 6.58 -21.28
C ASP A 116 9.09 6.64 -22.52
N ILE A 117 10.39 6.88 -22.34
CA ILE A 117 11.36 7.04 -23.45
C ILE A 117 11.75 5.70 -24.11
N LEU A 118 11.93 4.64 -23.32
CA LEU A 118 12.54 3.40 -23.81
C LEU A 118 11.68 2.57 -24.78
N PRO A 119 10.36 2.42 -24.59
CA PRO A 119 9.50 1.72 -25.55
C PRO A 119 8.96 2.69 -26.61
N GLU A 120 9.02 2.30 -27.87
CA GLU A 120 8.36 3.02 -28.95
C GLU A 120 6.84 2.99 -28.74
N HIS A 121 6.17 4.15 -28.69
CA HIS A 121 4.75 4.26 -28.31
C HIS A 121 3.79 3.53 -29.25
N ASN A 122 4.24 3.19 -30.46
CA ASN A 122 3.44 2.50 -31.48
C ASN A 122 3.63 0.97 -31.47
N ASP A 123 4.47 0.43 -30.58
CA ASP A 123 4.74 -1.01 -30.48
C ASP A 123 3.72 -1.71 -29.56
N ILE A 124 3.18 -2.83 -30.02
CA ILE A 124 2.25 -3.72 -29.30
C ILE A 124 2.93 -4.31 -28.05
N TYR A 125 4.26 -4.45 -28.06
CA TYR A 125 5.03 -4.98 -26.92
C TYR A 125 5.45 -3.91 -25.90
N ALA A 126 5.13 -2.63 -26.12
CA ALA A 126 5.50 -1.55 -25.21
C ALA A 126 5.08 -1.80 -23.73
N PRO A 127 3.87 -2.31 -23.41
CA PRO A 127 3.50 -2.63 -22.02
C PRO A 127 4.37 -3.73 -21.40
N THR A 128 4.73 -4.74 -22.20
CA THR A 128 5.59 -5.86 -21.78
C THR A 128 7.00 -5.36 -21.52
N ILE A 129 7.54 -4.50 -22.40
CA ILE A 129 8.87 -3.88 -22.24
C ILE A 129 8.93 -3.04 -20.96
N ARG A 130 7.91 -2.22 -20.67
CA ARG A 130 7.81 -1.43 -19.41
C ARG A 130 7.84 -2.33 -18.18
N SER A 131 7.13 -3.46 -18.23
CA SER A 131 7.12 -4.45 -17.13
C SER A 131 8.46 -5.18 -16.99
N LEU A 132 9.14 -5.45 -18.11
CA LEU A 132 10.46 -6.09 -18.14
C LEU A 132 11.55 -5.22 -17.53
N HIS A 133 11.43 -3.89 -17.57
CA HIS A 133 12.37 -2.98 -16.90
C HIS A 133 12.36 -3.17 -15.38
N ILE A 134 11.17 -3.29 -14.79
CA ILE A 134 11.01 -3.55 -13.35
C ILE A 134 11.55 -4.95 -13.02
N PHE A 135 11.24 -5.94 -13.86
CA PHE A 135 11.72 -7.31 -13.67
C PHE A 135 13.24 -7.46 -13.83
N SER A 136 13.86 -6.75 -14.77
CA SER A 136 15.32 -6.75 -14.98
C SER A 136 16.05 -6.07 -13.82
N ALA A 137 15.50 -4.98 -13.28
CA ALA A 137 16.00 -4.38 -12.04
C ALA A 137 15.90 -5.37 -10.86
N ALA A 138 14.76 -6.05 -10.70
CA ALA A 138 14.55 -7.04 -9.64
C ALA A 138 15.47 -8.26 -9.78
N THR A 139 15.63 -8.81 -10.98
CA THR A 139 16.54 -9.95 -11.23
C THR A 139 18.01 -9.57 -11.05
N ARG A 140 18.42 -8.36 -11.45
CA ARG A 140 19.78 -7.85 -11.23
C ARG A 140 20.05 -7.59 -9.75
N TRP A 141 19.04 -7.17 -8.98
CA TRP A 141 19.11 -7.10 -7.51
C TRP A 141 19.24 -8.47 -6.86
N SER A 142 18.47 -9.45 -7.33
CA SER A 142 18.52 -10.84 -6.87
C SER A 142 19.87 -11.51 -7.14
N ARG A 143 20.49 -11.21 -8.29
CA ARG A 143 21.79 -11.76 -8.71
C ARG A 143 23.01 -11.20 -7.96
N ARG A 144 22.86 -10.31 -6.98
CA ARG A 144 23.98 -9.70 -6.24
C ARG A 144 24.72 -10.65 -5.26
N GLY A 145 24.62 -11.97 -5.43
CA GLY A 145 25.43 -12.94 -4.69
C GLY A 145 25.26 -12.85 -3.16
N TRP A 146 24.09 -12.41 -2.70
CA TRP A 146 23.84 -12.24 -1.27
C TRP A 146 23.92 -13.61 -0.57
N ALA A 147 24.59 -13.67 0.58
CA ALA A 147 24.58 -14.89 1.38
C ALA A 147 23.15 -15.22 1.85
N ILE A 148 22.82 -16.52 1.94
CA ILE A 148 21.45 -17.02 2.23
C ILE A 148 20.82 -16.36 3.48
N ASN A 149 21.63 -16.01 4.49
CA ASN A 149 21.17 -15.39 5.74
C ASN A 149 21.49 -13.89 5.87
N LYS A 150 22.10 -13.27 4.84
CA LYS A 150 22.47 -11.85 4.78
C LYS A 150 22.01 -11.27 3.45
N ASN A 151 20.69 -11.17 3.30
CA ASN A 151 20.10 -10.44 2.18
C ASN A 151 18.92 -9.59 2.69
N PRO A 152 18.59 -8.47 2.03
CA PRO A 152 17.54 -7.55 2.48
C PRO A 152 16.18 -8.24 2.56
N VAL A 153 15.94 -9.28 1.76
CA VAL A 153 14.71 -10.08 1.81
C VAL A 153 14.62 -10.89 3.10
N SER A 154 15.72 -11.50 3.55
CA SER A 154 15.81 -12.24 4.81
C SER A 154 15.65 -11.32 6.02
N GLU A 155 16.10 -10.06 5.92
CA GLU A 155 15.82 -9.05 6.95
C GLU A 155 14.33 -8.67 6.97
N VAL A 156 13.67 -8.57 5.81
CA VAL A 156 12.21 -8.40 5.74
C VAL A 156 11.47 -9.63 6.28
N TYR A 157 11.91 -10.85 6.01
CA TYR A 157 11.30 -12.06 6.58
C TYR A 157 11.49 -12.16 8.09
N LYS A 158 12.68 -11.82 8.60
CA LYS A 158 12.92 -11.73 10.05
C LYS A 158 12.04 -10.65 10.66
N LEU A 159 11.91 -9.49 10.00
CA LEU A 159 11.01 -8.41 10.41
C LEU A 159 9.55 -8.88 10.46
N LEU A 160 9.06 -9.53 9.40
CA LEU A 160 7.71 -10.11 9.36
C LEU A 160 7.53 -11.13 10.48
N TRP A 161 8.52 -12.01 10.70
CA TRP A 161 8.48 -13.00 11.76
C TRP A 161 8.45 -12.34 13.15
N THR A 162 9.32 -11.38 13.44
CA THR A 162 9.32 -10.62 14.70
C THR A 162 8.03 -9.83 14.91
N LEU A 163 7.34 -9.43 13.84
CA LEU A 163 6.04 -8.77 13.91
C LEU A 163 4.91 -9.78 14.20
N PHE A 164 4.93 -10.95 13.57
CA PHE A 164 3.89 -11.98 13.72
C PHE A 164 4.06 -12.85 14.98
N GLU A 165 5.28 -13.05 15.47
CA GLU A 165 5.59 -13.85 16.65
C GLU A 165 4.82 -13.40 17.91
N PRO A 166 4.82 -12.11 18.32
CA PRO A 166 4.01 -11.66 19.45
C PRO A 166 2.51 -11.71 19.16
N MET A 167 2.08 -11.55 17.89
CA MET A 167 0.66 -11.67 17.53
C MET A 167 0.16 -13.11 17.65
N LEU A 168 0.98 -14.11 17.31
CA LEU A 168 0.65 -15.52 17.45
C LEU A 168 0.46 -15.94 18.92
N ALA A 169 1.06 -15.22 19.87
CA ALA A 169 0.94 -15.46 21.30
C ALA A 169 -0.33 -14.84 21.93
N ILE A 170 -0.99 -13.90 21.24
CA ILE A 170 -2.23 -13.25 21.71
C ILE A 170 -3.42 -14.14 21.33
N GLU A 171 -4.49 -14.13 22.15
CA GLU A 171 -5.70 -14.87 21.83
C GLU A 171 -6.24 -14.47 20.45
N PHE A 172 -6.34 -15.46 19.54
CA PHE A 172 -6.83 -15.31 18.18
C PHE A 172 -8.16 -14.53 18.08
N GLY A 173 -8.98 -14.56 19.14
CA GLY A 173 -10.24 -13.82 19.24
C GLY A 173 -10.07 -12.30 19.15
N TYR A 174 -9.09 -11.70 19.84
CA TYR A 174 -8.87 -10.24 19.81
C TYR A 174 -8.35 -9.78 18.45
N ILE A 175 -7.53 -10.60 17.80
CA ILE A 175 -7.04 -10.32 16.44
C ILE A 175 -8.20 -10.33 15.45
N LEU A 176 -9.06 -11.35 15.51
CA LEU A 176 -10.26 -11.42 14.68
C LEU A 176 -11.21 -10.25 14.93
N ALA A 177 -11.41 -9.86 16.20
CA ALA A 177 -12.24 -8.70 16.56
C ALA A 177 -11.66 -7.40 15.97
N CYS A 178 -10.34 -7.20 16.06
CA CYS A 178 -9.66 -6.05 15.50
C CYS A 178 -9.74 -6.00 13.96
N ILE A 179 -9.58 -7.14 13.28
CA ILE A 179 -9.73 -7.22 11.82
C ILE A 179 -11.17 -6.95 11.42
N PHE A 180 -12.14 -7.54 12.12
CA PHE A 180 -13.56 -7.36 11.84
C PHE A 180 -13.99 -5.90 12.04
N SER A 181 -13.57 -5.25 13.12
CA SER A 181 -13.87 -3.83 13.37
C SER A 181 -13.23 -2.91 12.31
N ALA A 182 -11.99 -3.20 11.90
CA ALA A 182 -11.32 -2.46 10.83
C ALA A 182 -12.02 -2.64 9.48
N LEU A 183 -12.41 -3.87 9.11
CA LEU A 183 -13.15 -4.16 7.89
C LEU A 183 -14.52 -3.50 7.88
N PHE A 184 -15.21 -3.50 9.02
CA PHE A 184 -16.51 -2.84 9.16
C PHE A 184 -16.39 -1.33 8.95
N LEU A 185 -15.40 -0.68 9.58
CA LEU A 185 -15.13 0.74 9.37
C LEU A 185 -14.72 1.04 7.93
N ARG A 186 -13.94 0.19 7.28
CA ARG A 186 -13.60 0.31 5.86
C ARG A 186 -14.85 0.31 4.98
N LEU A 187 -15.76 -0.64 5.21
CA LEU A 187 -17.03 -0.70 4.49
C LEU A 187 -17.89 0.56 4.74
N LEU A 188 -17.96 1.01 6.00
CA LEU A 188 -18.70 2.21 6.38
C LEU A 188 -18.11 3.46 5.74
N THR A 189 -16.79 3.63 5.77
CA THR A 189 -16.11 4.80 5.22
C THR A 189 -16.25 4.86 3.70
N ALA A 190 -16.09 3.72 3.02
CA ALA A 190 -16.33 3.60 1.58
C ALA A 190 -17.80 3.93 1.24
N PHE A 191 -18.75 3.44 2.02
CA PHE A 191 -20.17 3.72 1.85
C PHE A 191 -20.50 5.21 2.06
N LEU A 192 -19.98 5.83 3.11
CA LEU A 192 -20.17 7.27 3.38
C LEU A 192 -19.57 8.14 2.27
N ILE A 193 -18.40 7.77 1.73
CA ILE A 193 -17.79 8.47 0.60
C ILE A 193 -18.63 8.30 -0.66
N ALA A 194 -19.19 7.11 -0.89
CA ALA A 194 -20.08 6.86 -2.01
C ALA A 194 -21.37 7.69 -1.91
N LEU A 195 -21.94 7.84 -0.71
CA LEU A 195 -23.09 8.72 -0.46
C LEU A 195 -22.74 10.20 -0.64
N ALA A 196 -21.62 10.65 -0.07
CA ALA A 196 -21.19 12.05 -0.14
C ALA A 196 -20.88 12.51 -1.57
N ASN A 197 -20.43 11.60 -2.43
CA ASN A 197 -20.13 11.89 -3.83
C ASN A 197 -21.31 11.60 -4.79
N GLU A 198 -22.52 11.34 -4.28
CA GLU A 198 -23.71 10.96 -5.06
C GLU A 198 -23.47 9.78 -6.03
N LEU A 199 -22.51 8.91 -5.74
CA LEU A 199 -22.05 7.84 -6.64
C LEU A 199 -22.99 6.62 -6.71
N SER A 200 -24.12 6.64 -6.01
CA SER A 200 -25.03 5.49 -5.90
C SER A 200 -26.43 6.08 -5.70
N VAL A 201 -27.31 6.20 -6.71
CA VAL A 201 -28.22 5.13 -7.18
C VAL A 201 -28.55 5.27 -8.69
N LYS A 202 -28.10 6.34 -9.35
CA LYS A 202 -28.68 6.80 -10.62
C LYS A 202 -28.21 6.06 -11.89
N GLU A 203 -27.26 5.14 -11.79
CA GLU A 203 -26.76 4.34 -12.92
C GLU A 203 -27.31 2.91 -12.95
N ARG A 204 -28.21 2.54 -12.03
CA ARG A 204 -28.84 1.20 -11.99
C ARG A 204 -29.93 0.98 -13.05
N TRP A 205 -30.34 2.03 -13.79
CA TRP A 205 -31.51 2.00 -14.68
C TRP A 205 -31.38 2.89 -15.94
N ARG A 206 -30.30 2.78 -16.70
CA ARG A 206 -30.30 3.14 -18.13
C ARG A 206 -29.43 2.20 -18.93
#